data_AF-A0A442FI11-F1
#
_entry.id   AF-A0A442FI11-F1
#
_cell.length_a   1.000
_cell.length_b   1.000
_cell.length_c   1.000
_cell.angle_alpha   90.00
_cell.angle_beta   90.00
_cell.angle_gamma   90.00
#
_symmetry.space_group_name_H-M   'P 1'
#
loop_
_entity.id
_entity.type
_entity.pdbx_description
1 polymer ?
#
loop_
_entity_poly.entity_id
_entity_poly.type
_entity_poly.pdbx_seq_one_letter_code
_entity_poly.pdbx_strand_id
1 'polypeptide(L)'
;MLEPFLASSGQLKQHWTQLTKDIKPKIDTRASGSLLIDTAVQDSFIVSFVGREVRRAGRLRGEPIAVVPFRLIANGWEAWIGYREVWSRSKSSARLAFSSADLTAYFTVAGAEAFKQVLRAEWAGVVESSGVWYFRPENAGHPHWQIDVTETLQQDVDYITARQLLEETAPPREFGEPERSTIASPPWFQLSRIHFASGMRPWVDSTIAHGPLTLESIRRWVVDTLTLLHAEFERL
;
A
#
# COMPACT_ATOMS: atom_id res chain seq x y z
N MET A 1 -23.02 -9.20 18.67
CA MET A 1 -23.20 -7.89 17.99
C MET A 1 -21.82 -7.38 17.66
N LEU A 2 -21.57 -6.94 16.42
CA LEU A 2 -20.27 -6.38 16.06
C LEU A 2 -20.15 -4.99 16.70
N GLU A 3 -18.97 -4.67 17.21
CA GLU A 3 -18.66 -3.36 17.78
C GLU A 3 -17.40 -2.79 17.12
N PRO A 4 -17.34 -1.46 16.90
CA PRO A 4 -16.16 -0.82 16.36
C PRO A 4 -15.04 -0.79 17.40
N PHE A 5 -13.80 -0.90 16.92
CA PHE A 5 -12.67 -0.55 17.74
C PHE A 5 -12.58 0.97 17.89
N LEU A 6 -12.71 1.45 19.13
CA LEU A 6 -12.70 2.88 19.45
C LEU A 6 -11.37 3.30 20.07
N ALA A 7 -10.88 4.48 19.69
CA ALA A 7 -9.69 5.12 20.27
C ALA A 7 -9.92 6.63 20.48
N SER A 8 -9.27 7.21 21.50
CA SER A 8 -9.24 8.68 21.65
C SER A 8 -8.17 9.30 20.75
N SER A 9 -8.31 10.59 20.42
CA SER A 9 -7.31 11.31 19.61
C SER A 9 -5.91 11.28 20.25
N GLY A 10 -5.83 11.32 21.58
CA GLY A 10 -4.54 11.20 22.30
C GLY A 10 -3.87 9.83 22.10
N GLN A 11 -4.66 8.75 22.16
CA GLN A 11 -4.18 7.39 21.90
C GLN A 11 -3.71 7.24 20.44
N LEU A 12 -4.45 7.81 19.48
CA LEU A 12 -4.09 7.76 18.06
C LEU A 12 -2.79 8.52 17.76
N LYS A 13 -2.62 9.72 18.31
CA LYS A 13 -1.39 10.50 18.14
C LYS A 13 -0.16 9.74 18.66
N GLN A 14 -0.28 9.09 19.81
CA GLN A 14 0.78 8.22 20.35
C GLN A 14 1.03 7.01 19.44
N HIS A 15 -0.04 6.38 18.96
CA HIS A 15 0.04 5.24 18.06
C HIS A 15 0.76 5.59 16.75
N TRP A 16 0.41 6.68 16.06
CA TRP A 16 1.08 7.08 14.80
C TRP A 16 2.53 7.53 15.01
N THR A 17 2.82 8.15 16.16
CA THR A 17 4.20 8.48 16.54
C THR A 17 5.04 7.21 16.71
N GLN A 18 4.49 6.20 17.38
CA GLN A 18 5.18 4.93 17.57
C GLN A 18 5.29 4.16 16.24
N LEU A 19 4.19 4.09 15.48
CA LEU A 19 4.16 3.43 14.18
C LEU A 19 5.18 4.04 13.21
N THR A 20 5.33 5.37 13.19
CA THR A 20 6.38 6.05 12.41
C THR A 20 7.78 5.56 12.80
N LYS A 21 8.06 5.42 14.11
CA LYS A 21 9.35 4.88 14.58
C LYS A 21 9.57 3.43 14.15
N ASP A 22 8.52 2.62 14.19
CA ASP A 22 8.57 1.19 13.87
C ASP A 22 8.70 0.94 12.36
N ILE A 23 8.09 1.79 11.51
CA ILE A 23 8.16 1.71 10.04
C ILE A 23 9.47 2.27 9.50
N LYS A 24 10.05 3.30 10.12
CA LYS A 24 11.27 3.96 9.65
C LYS A 24 12.44 3.01 9.32
N PRO A 25 12.78 1.97 10.13
CA PRO A 25 13.81 0.99 9.76
C PRO A 25 13.39 0.01 8.66
N LYS A 26 12.12 0.05 8.23
CA LYS A 26 11.52 -0.81 7.21
C LYS A 26 11.29 -0.08 5.89
N ILE A 27 11.70 1.17 5.73
CA ILE A 27 11.61 1.92 4.47
C ILE A 27 13.00 2.34 4.01
N ASP A 28 13.13 2.79 2.76
CA ASP A 28 14.40 3.24 2.20
C ASP A 28 14.98 4.41 3.02
N THR A 29 16.30 4.46 3.18
CA THR A 29 16.97 5.50 3.98
C THR A 29 16.76 6.90 3.42
N ARG A 30 16.49 7.02 2.10
CA ARG A 30 16.03 8.27 1.47
C ARG A 30 14.78 8.80 2.18
N ALA A 31 13.87 7.94 2.56
CA ALA A 31 12.64 8.28 3.27
C ALA A 31 12.80 8.43 4.79
N SER A 32 14.03 8.47 5.33
CA SER A 32 14.26 8.58 6.78
C SER A 32 13.65 9.83 7.43
N GLY A 33 13.42 10.89 6.66
CA GLY A 33 12.73 12.11 7.10
C GLY A 33 11.20 12.04 7.03
N SER A 34 10.63 10.91 6.61
CA SER A 34 9.17 10.77 6.49
C SER A 34 8.49 10.53 7.84
N LEU A 35 7.26 11.02 7.97
CA LEU A 35 6.41 10.89 9.15
C LEU A 35 5.00 10.48 8.72
N LEU A 36 4.26 9.86 9.64
CA LEU A 36 2.82 9.71 9.49
C LEU A 36 2.10 10.90 10.13
N ILE A 37 1.25 11.58 9.36
CA ILE A 37 0.41 12.68 9.84
C ILE A 37 -1.05 12.40 9.49
N ASP A 38 -1.94 12.69 10.44
CA ASP A 38 -3.38 12.69 10.22
C ASP A 38 -3.86 13.99 9.58
N THR A 39 -4.77 13.83 8.63
CA THR A 39 -5.50 14.93 7.99
C THR A 39 -6.99 14.71 8.21
N ALA A 40 -7.67 15.72 8.77
CA ALA A 40 -9.11 15.68 8.91
C ALA A 40 -9.78 15.90 7.55
N VAL A 41 -10.62 14.95 7.13
CA VAL A 41 -11.40 14.99 5.90
C VAL A 41 -12.84 14.64 6.24
N GLN A 42 -13.73 15.64 6.20
CA GLN A 42 -15.13 15.51 6.63
C GLN A 42 -15.21 14.91 8.05
N ASP A 43 -15.91 13.79 8.21
CA ASP A 43 -16.09 13.07 9.47
C ASP A 43 -15.02 12.01 9.73
N SER A 44 -13.90 12.04 9.00
CA SER A 44 -12.81 11.08 9.13
C SER A 44 -11.45 11.75 9.30
N PHE A 45 -10.52 11.00 9.88
CA PHE A 45 -9.11 11.30 9.94
C PHE A 45 -8.39 10.28 9.07
N ILE A 46 -7.62 10.78 8.11
CA ILE A 46 -6.84 9.97 7.19
C ILE A 46 -5.37 10.21 7.48
N VAL A 47 -4.66 9.14 7.81
CA VAL A 47 -3.23 9.17 8.12
C VAL A 47 -2.48 8.75 6.87
N SER A 48 -1.42 9.47 6.54
CA SER A 48 -0.55 9.11 5.42
C SER A 48 0.87 9.65 5.61
N PHE A 49 1.79 9.24 4.72
CA PHE A 49 3.16 9.75 4.75
C PHE A 49 3.23 11.23 4.38
N VAL A 50 4.12 11.95 5.07
CA VAL A 50 4.61 13.29 4.70
C VAL A 50 6.12 13.33 4.81
N GLY A 51 6.78 14.17 4.03
CA GLY A 51 8.23 14.31 4.05
C GLY A 51 8.80 14.71 2.70
N ARG A 52 10.12 14.92 2.65
CA ARG A 52 10.82 15.40 1.44
C ARG A 52 10.75 14.41 0.27
N GLU A 53 10.95 13.14 0.54
CA GLU A 53 10.96 12.08 -0.48
C GLU A 53 9.57 11.48 -0.72
N VAL A 54 8.53 12.05 -0.11
CA VAL A 54 7.15 11.60 -0.32
C VAL A 54 6.68 12.06 -1.70
N ARG A 55 6.13 11.13 -2.47
CA ARG A 55 5.49 11.40 -3.76
C ARG A 55 4.01 11.03 -3.72
N ARG A 56 3.27 11.40 -4.76
CA ARG A 56 1.85 11.04 -4.93
C ARG A 56 1.74 9.98 -6.01
N ALA A 57 1.13 8.85 -5.69
CA ALA A 57 0.83 7.78 -6.64
C ALA A 57 -0.68 7.67 -6.83
N GLY A 58 -1.12 7.52 -8.09
CA GLY A 58 -2.51 7.22 -8.40
C GLY A 58 -2.90 5.82 -7.92
N ARG A 59 -4.10 5.66 -7.37
CA ARG A 59 -4.64 4.35 -7.01
C ARG A 59 -5.50 3.83 -8.16
N LEU A 60 -5.56 2.50 -8.31
CA LEU A 60 -6.52 1.88 -9.22
C LEU A 60 -7.96 2.12 -8.76
N ARG A 61 -8.17 2.32 -7.45
CA ARG A 61 -9.46 2.70 -6.86
C ARG A 61 -9.27 3.75 -5.77
N GLY A 62 -10.10 4.78 -5.82
CA GLY A 62 -10.10 5.89 -4.85
C GLY A 62 -9.02 6.93 -5.12
N GLU A 63 -8.86 7.85 -4.15
CA GLU A 63 -7.98 9.01 -4.27
C GLU A 63 -6.48 8.63 -4.29
N PRO A 64 -5.62 9.42 -4.97
CA PRO A 64 -4.18 9.23 -4.91
C PRO A 64 -3.65 9.20 -3.47
N ILE A 65 -2.57 8.44 -3.26
CA ILE A 65 -1.96 8.21 -1.94
C ILE A 65 -0.53 8.76 -1.90
N ALA A 66 -0.10 9.18 -0.71
CA ALA A 66 1.29 9.51 -0.44
C ALA A 66 2.13 8.24 -0.32
N VAL A 67 3.24 8.18 -1.05
CA VAL A 67 4.14 7.03 -1.10
C VAL A 67 5.57 7.44 -0.76
N VAL A 68 6.31 6.53 -0.14
CA VAL A 68 7.75 6.67 0.15
C VAL A 68 8.55 5.60 -0.58
N PRO A 69 9.82 5.86 -0.93
CA PRO A 69 10.68 4.83 -1.47
C PRO A 69 10.84 3.70 -0.44
N PHE A 70 10.78 2.46 -0.93
CA PHE A 70 10.80 1.28 -0.08
C PHE A 70 12.08 0.46 -0.29
N ARG A 71 12.36 0.03 -1.52
CA ARG A 71 13.65 -0.57 -1.90
C ARG A 71 13.88 -0.57 -3.41
N LEU A 72 15.12 -0.79 -3.82
CA LEU A 72 15.45 -1.15 -5.21
C LEU A 72 15.03 -2.60 -5.49
N ILE A 73 14.52 -2.82 -6.71
CA ILE A 73 14.20 -4.12 -7.31
C ILE A 73 15.19 -4.36 -8.46
N ALA A 74 15.26 -5.60 -8.97
CA ALA A 74 16.07 -5.93 -10.14
C ALA A 74 15.81 -5.01 -11.36
N ASN A 75 16.83 -4.93 -12.21
CA ASN A 75 16.79 -4.24 -13.51
C ASN A 75 16.46 -2.74 -13.44
N GLY A 76 16.76 -2.04 -12.34
CA GLY A 76 16.52 -0.60 -12.25
C GLY A 76 15.06 -0.21 -11.97
N TRP A 77 14.27 -1.17 -11.49
CA TRP A 77 12.96 -0.90 -10.90
C TRP A 77 13.11 -0.52 -9.42
N GLU A 78 12.15 0.26 -8.91
CA GLU A 78 12.04 0.62 -7.51
C GLU A 78 10.67 0.27 -6.97
N ALA A 79 10.63 -0.28 -5.76
CA ALA A 79 9.43 -0.36 -4.95
C ALA A 79 9.23 0.93 -4.14
N TRP A 80 7.97 1.34 -4.11
CA TRP A 80 7.45 2.43 -3.31
C TRP A 80 6.26 1.93 -2.50
N ILE A 81 6.08 2.43 -1.30
CA ILE A 81 5.00 2.00 -0.40
C ILE A 81 4.15 3.19 0.04
N GLY A 82 2.84 3.06 -0.08
CA GLY A 82 1.87 3.95 0.52
C GLY A 82 1.26 3.32 1.78
N TYR A 83 1.02 4.14 2.79
CA TYR A 83 0.26 3.77 3.98
C TYR A 83 -0.92 4.71 4.14
N ARG A 84 -2.09 4.14 4.41
CA ARG A 84 -3.32 4.88 4.68
C ARG A 84 -4.07 4.23 5.82
N GLU A 85 -4.31 4.99 6.88
CA GLU A 85 -5.14 4.55 8.01
C GLU A 85 -6.29 5.52 8.19
N VAL A 86 -7.49 5.01 8.39
CA VAL A 86 -8.72 5.80 8.47
C VAL A 86 -9.43 5.56 9.78
N TRP A 87 -9.79 6.66 10.42
CA TRP A 87 -10.61 6.67 11.62
C TRP A 87 -11.79 7.60 11.41
N SER A 88 -13.00 7.11 11.64
CA SER A 88 -14.21 7.92 11.49
C SER A 88 -14.73 8.37 12.85
N ARG A 89 -15.33 9.57 12.91
CA ARG A 89 -16.01 10.04 14.11
C ARG A 89 -17.19 9.13 14.42
N SER A 90 -17.23 8.58 15.63
CA SER A 90 -18.41 7.85 16.09
C SER A 90 -19.55 8.82 16.33
N LYS A 91 -20.76 8.49 15.89
CA LYS A 91 -21.96 9.31 16.16
C LYS A 91 -22.38 9.26 17.62
N SER A 92 -22.01 8.18 18.31
CA SER A 92 -22.41 7.88 19.69
C SER A 92 -21.29 8.13 20.72
N SER A 93 -20.10 8.53 20.28
CA SER A 93 -18.94 8.71 21.16
C SER A 93 -18.03 9.83 20.70
N ALA A 94 -17.41 10.55 21.63
CA ALA A 94 -16.31 11.48 21.32
C ALA A 94 -15.02 10.75 20.85
N ARG A 95 -15.03 9.40 20.87
CA ARG A 95 -13.96 8.56 20.36
C ARG A 95 -14.09 8.34 18.86
N LEU A 96 -12.98 7.97 18.24
CA LEU A 96 -12.89 7.67 16.83
C LEU A 96 -12.97 6.15 16.64
N ALA A 97 -13.74 5.71 15.65
CA ALA A 97 -13.88 4.32 15.24
C ALA A 97 -12.87 3.98 14.16
N PHE A 98 -12.20 2.83 14.30
CA PHE A 98 -11.31 2.32 13.27
C PHE A 98 -12.11 1.94 12.03
N SER A 99 -11.71 2.48 10.87
CA SER A 99 -12.40 2.25 9.60
C SER A 99 -11.58 1.38 8.65
N SER A 100 -10.29 1.68 8.46
CA SER A 100 -9.39 0.81 7.68
C SER A 100 -7.92 1.12 7.93
N ALA A 101 -7.06 0.16 7.58
CA ALA A 101 -5.64 0.38 7.38
C ALA A 101 -5.19 -0.33 6.09
N ASP A 102 -4.48 0.39 5.24
CA ASP A 102 -4.14 -0.01 3.88
C ASP A 102 -2.63 0.21 3.65
N LEU A 103 -1.93 -0.83 3.20
CA LEU A 103 -0.58 -0.75 2.65
C LEU A 103 -0.66 -1.05 1.15
N THR A 104 -0.17 -0.13 0.32
CA THR A 104 -0.18 -0.30 -1.14
C THR A 104 1.23 -0.22 -1.68
N ALA A 105 1.66 -1.24 -2.40
CA ALA A 105 2.95 -1.21 -3.08
C ALA A 105 2.81 -0.82 -4.55
N TYR A 106 3.78 -0.02 -4.97
CA TYR A 106 3.91 0.54 -6.30
C TYR A 106 5.29 0.25 -6.84
N PHE A 107 5.37 -0.04 -8.12
CA PHE A 107 6.63 -0.15 -8.84
C PHE A 107 6.77 1.01 -9.83
N THR A 108 8.00 1.49 -9.99
CA THR A 108 8.35 2.50 -10.99
C THR A 108 9.77 2.22 -11.49
N VAL A 109 10.08 2.66 -12.70
CA VAL A 109 11.47 2.70 -13.17
C VAL A 109 12.20 3.77 -12.36
N ALA A 110 13.45 3.52 -11.95
CA ALA A 110 14.23 4.47 -11.18
C ALA A 110 14.28 5.84 -11.89
N GLY A 111 13.89 6.89 -11.17
CA GLY A 111 13.82 8.26 -11.70
C GLY A 111 12.53 8.58 -12.47
N ALA A 112 11.67 7.60 -12.78
CA ALA A 112 10.37 7.85 -13.39
C ALA A 112 9.31 8.27 -12.36
N GLU A 113 8.30 9.00 -12.83
CA GLU A 113 7.15 9.46 -12.03
C GLU A 113 5.91 8.56 -12.20
N ALA A 114 5.95 7.62 -13.15
CA ALA A 114 4.84 6.76 -13.49
C ALA A 114 4.78 5.54 -12.56
N PHE A 115 4.00 5.65 -11.48
CA PHE A 115 3.78 4.55 -10.54
C PHE A 115 2.77 3.53 -11.07
N LYS A 116 3.12 2.25 -10.93
CA LYS A 116 2.25 1.11 -11.21
C LYS A 116 1.90 0.42 -9.90
N GLN A 117 0.62 0.49 -9.52
CA GLN A 117 0.13 -0.25 -8.34
C GLN A 117 0.23 -1.75 -8.64
N VAL A 118 0.83 -2.52 -7.73
CA VAL A 118 1.04 -3.97 -7.95
C VAL A 118 0.32 -4.85 -6.94
N LEU A 119 0.19 -4.38 -5.70
CA LEU A 119 -0.52 -5.11 -4.65
C LEU A 119 -0.97 -4.20 -3.52
N ARG A 120 -1.97 -4.68 -2.78
CA ARG A 120 -2.53 -4.04 -1.59
C ARG A 120 -2.67 -5.07 -0.47
N ALA A 121 -2.35 -4.64 0.74
CA ALA A 121 -2.71 -5.32 1.97
C ALA A 121 -3.68 -4.40 2.73
N GLU A 122 -4.87 -4.88 3.03
CA GLU A 122 -5.94 -4.07 3.63
C GLU A 122 -6.50 -4.79 4.86
N TRP A 123 -6.76 -4.04 5.94
CA TRP A 123 -7.50 -4.51 7.11
C TRP A 123 -8.70 -3.58 7.35
N ALA A 124 -9.89 -4.09 7.09
CA ALA A 124 -11.12 -3.31 7.24
C ALA A 124 -11.63 -3.32 8.69
N GLY A 125 -12.11 -2.16 9.13
CA GLY A 125 -12.95 -2.03 10.31
C GLY A 125 -14.42 -2.25 9.98
N VAL A 126 -15.27 -2.11 11.00
CA VAL A 126 -16.73 -2.10 10.81
C VAL A 126 -17.21 -0.69 10.49
N VAL A 127 -18.28 -0.61 9.71
CA VAL A 127 -18.97 0.63 9.36
C VAL A 127 -20.37 0.63 9.98
N GLU A 128 -20.85 1.80 10.38
CA GLU A 128 -22.20 1.98 10.92
C GLU A 128 -23.17 2.35 9.81
N SER A 129 -24.27 1.59 9.68
CA SER A 129 -25.44 1.99 8.90
C SER A 129 -26.70 1.71 9.69
N SER A 130 -27.58 2.71 9.79
CA SER A 130 -28.87 2.59 10.50
C SER A 130 -28.73 2.06 11.94
N GLY A 131 -27.64 2.39 12.64
CA GLY A 131 -27.36 1.95 14.02
C GLY A 131 -26.82 0.53 14.14
N VAL A 132 -26.51 -0.14 13.02
CA VAL A 132 -25.94 -1.49 13.00
C VAL A 132 -24.53 -1.43 12.42
N TRP A 133 -23.60 -2.11 13.10
CA TRP A 133 -22.21 -2.26 12.66
C TRP A 133 -22.03 -3.53 11.85
N TYR A 134 -21.36 -3.40 10.70
CA TYR A 134 -21.07 -4.52 9.79
C TYR A 134 -19.78 -4.27 9.00
N PHE A 135 -19.18 -5.32 8.46
CA PHE A 135 -18.04 -5.21 7.54
C PHE A 135 -18.51 -4.91 6.12
N ARG A 136 -17.72 -4.14 5.37
CA ARG A 136 -17.99 -3.86 3.95
C ARG A 136 -16.73 -4.16 3.12
N PRO A 137 -16.74 -5.15 2.20
CA PRO A 137 -17.84 -6.10 1.92
C PRO A 137 -18.10 -7.06 3.10
N GLU A 138 -19.24 -7.77 3.06
CA GLU A 138 -19.63 -8.69 4.12
C GLU A 138 -18.53 -9.74 4.37
N ASN A 139 -18.21 -10.00 5.64
CA ASN A 139 -17.13 -10.87 6.09
C ASN A 139 -15.67 -10.43 5.77
N ALA A 140 -15.44 -9.21 5.27
CA ALA A 140 -14.09 -8.71 4.96
C ALA A 140 -13.33 -8.15 6.18
N GLY A 141 -13.64 -8.63 7.39
CA GLY A 141 -13.08 -8.05 8.62
C GLY A 141 -11.60 -8.34 8.84
N HIS A 142 -11.07 -9.43 8.30
CA HIS A 142 -9.68 -9.83 8.48
C HIS A 142 -8.75 -9.17 7.44
N PRO A 143 -7.42 -9.10 7.70
CA PRO A 143 -6.50 -8.65 6.70
C PRO A 143 -6.53 -9.51 5.45
N HIS A 144 -6.41 -8.87 4.30
CA HIS A 144 -6.38 -9.56 3.02
C HIS A 144 -5.40 -8.88 2.07
N TRP A 145 -4.89 -9.70 1.15
CA TRP A 145 -3.99 -9.28 0.09
C TRP A 145 -4.75 -9.25 -1.24
N GLN A 146 -4.51 -8.23 -2.04
CA GLN A 146 -4.99 -8.13 -3.40
C GLN A 146 -3.80 -7.87 -4.31
N ILE A 147 -3.66 -8.68 -5.36
CA ILE A 147 -2.63 -8.53 -6.38
C ILE A 147 -3.32 -7.86 -7.58
N ASP A 148 -2.91 -6.65 -7.91
CA ASP A 148 -3.60 -5.81 -8.91
C ASP A 148 -2.95 -5.90 -10.30
N VAL A 149 -2.23 -7.00 -10.57
CA VAL A 149 -1.35 -7.16 -11.74
C VAL A 149 -2.10 -7.24 -13.05
N THR A 150 -3.33 -7.74 -13.07
CA THR A 150 -4.13 -7.78 -14.31
C THR A 150 -4.44 -6.38 -14.84
N GLU A 151 -4.73 -5.43 -13.94
CA GLU A 151 -4.99 -4.04 -14.30
C GLU A 151 -3.68 -3.34 -14.72
N THR A 152 -2.55 -3.68 -14.08
CA THR A 152 -1.21 -3.25 -14.51
C THR A 152 -0.85 -3.76 -15.91
N LEU A 153 -1.07 -5.06 -16.17
CA LEU A 153 -0.76 -5.72 -17.44
C LEU A 153 -1.60 -5.15 -18.58
N GLN A 154 -2.87 -4.83 -18.33
CA GLN A 154 -3.74 -4.21 -19.34
C GLN A 154 -3.20 -2.84 -19.77
N GLN A 155 -2.74 -2.01 -18.83
CA GLN A 155 -2.09 -0.72 -19.14
C GLN A 155 -0.76 -0.90 -19.88
N ASP A 156 -0.08 -2.03 -19.66
CA ASP A 156 1.20 -2.34 -20.28
C ASP A 156 1.06 -2.91 -21.68
N VAL A 157 -0.03 -3.60 -22.04
CA VAL A 157 -0.30 -3.99 -23.43
C VAL A 157 -0.40 -2.74 -24.32
N ASP A 158 -1.08 -1.70 -23.85
CA ASP A 158 -1.16 -0.42 -24.55
C ASP A 158 0.21 0.25 -24.66
N TYR A 159 1.02 0.17 -23.60
CA TYR A 159 2.41 0.66 -23.61
C TYR A 159 3.32 -0.13 -24.56
N ILE A 160 3.25 -1.46 -24.54
CA ILE A 160 4.03 -2.35 -25.42
C ILE A 160 3.62 -2.11 -26.88
N THR A 161 2.32 -1.95 -27.14
CA THR A 161 1.79 -1.62 -28.48
C THR A 161 2.28 -0.24 -28.93
N ALA A 162 2.20 0.77 -28.06
CA ALA A 162 2.73 2.11 -28.35
C ALA A 162 4.25 2.08 -28.56
N ARG A 163 4.97 1.22 -27.85
CA ARG A 163 6.42 1.04 -28.02
C ARG A 163 6.77 0.35 -29.33
N GLN A 164 6.06 -0.72 -29.70
CA GLN A 164 6.23 -1.38 -30.99
C GLN A 164 5.98 -0.40 -32.13
N LEU A 165 4.92 0.40 -32.04
CA LEU A 165 4.66 1.49 -33.00
C LEU A 165 5.82 2.50 -33.06
N LEU A 166 6.39 2.91 -31.92
CA LEU A 166 7.56 3.80 -31.86
C LEU A 166 8.85 3.17 -32.42
N GLU A 167 9.02 1.86 -32.28
CA GLU A 167 10.15 1.11 -32.84
C GLU A 167 9.99 0.91 -34.35
N GLU A 168 8.78 0.60 -34.83
CA GLU A 168 8.44 0.45 -36.24
C GLU A 168 8.48 1.77 -37.01
N THR A 169 8.20 2.90 -36.33
CA THR A 169 8.27 4.25 -36.91
C THR A 169 9.62 4.94 -36.69
N ALA A 170 10.57 4.30 -36.01
CA ALA A 170 11.90 4.85 -35.83
C ALA A 170 12.67 4.87 -37.16
N PRO A 171 13.45 5.94 -37.44
CA PRO A 171 14.31 5.97 -38.61
C PRO A 171 15.35 4.82 -38.58
N PRO A 172 15.81 4.34 -39.75
CA PRO A 172 16.79 3.27 -39.83
C PRO A 172 18.07 3.64 -39.06
N ARG A 173 18.57 2.70 -38.27
CA ARG A 173 19.81 2.88 -37.48
C ARG A 173 21.03 3.02 -38.38
N GLU A 174 21.88 4.00 -38.08
CA GLU A 174 23.24 4.03 -38.62
C GLU A 174 24.16 3.09 -37.83
N PHE A 175 25.14 2.52 -38.52
CA PHE A 175 26.07 1.55 -37.94
C PHE A 175 26.96 2.25 -36.90
N GLY A 176 26.98 1.74 -35.66
CA GLY A 176 27.79 2.28 -34.57
C GLY A 176 27.03 3.11 -33.52
N GLU A 177 25.72 3.31 -33.69
CA GLU A 177 24.90 3.88 -32.62
C GLU A 177 24.85 2.95 -31.39
N PRO A 178 25.03 3.45 -30.15
CA PRO A 178 24.96 2.64 -28.94
C PRO A 178 23.61 1.92 -28.87
N GLU A 179 23.60 0.68 -28.37
CA GLU A 179 22.37 -0.07 -28.09
C GLU A 179 21.37 0.83 -27.35
N ARG A 180 20.15 0.97 -27.91
CA ARG A 180 19.06 1.62 -27.19
C ARG A 180 18.95 0.92 -25.85
N SER A 181 19.06 1.70 -24.77
CA SER A 181 18.84 1.27 -23.39
C SER A 181 17.68 0.27 -23.37
N THR A 182 17.98 -1.01 -23.17
CA THR A 182 16.97 -2.05 -23.09
C THR A 182 16.09 -1.71 -21.90
N ILE A 183 14.82 -1.41 -22.16
CA ILE A 183 13.86 -1.15 -21.10
C ILE A 183 13.88 -2.35 -20.17
N ALA A 184 14.12 -2.06 -18.90
CA ALA A 184 14.12 -3.04 -17.84
C ALA A 184 12.89 -3.95 -17.93
N SER A 185 13.09 -5.25 -18.08
CA SER A 185 11.99 -6.22 -18.11
C SER A 185 11.15 -6.02 -16.85
N PRO A 186 9.83 -5.79 -16.97
CA PRO A 186 9.06 -5.44 -15.81
C PRO A 186 8.92 -6.59 -14.81
N PRO A 187 8.96 -6.32 -13.50
CA PRO A 187 8.96 -7.37 -12.48
C PRO A 187 7.59 -8.03 -12.29
N TRP A 188 6.52 -7.55 -12.92
CA TRP A 188 5.16 -8.08 -12.68
C TRP A 188 4.99 -9.54 -13.03
N PHE A 189 5.69 -10.04 -14.06
CA PHE A 189 5.65 -11.45 -14.43
C PHE A 189 6.24 -12.37 -13.34
N GLN A 190 7.08 -11.80 -12.47
CA GLN A 190 7.68 -12.49 -11.33
C GLN A 190 6.84 -12.39 -10.05
N LEU A 191 5.76 -11.61 -10.03
CA LEU A 191 4.89 -11.50 -8.84
C LEU A 191 4.19 -12.81 -8.49
N SER A 192 4.03 -13.72 -9.45
CA SER A 192 3.60 -15.10 -9.22
C SER A 192 4.54 -15.89 -8.29
N ARG A 193 5.79 -15.44 -8.13
CA ARG A 193 6.80 -16.03 -7.24
C ARG A 193 6.73 -15.47 -5.81
N ILE A 194 5.93 -14.44 -5.57
CA ILE A 194 5.72 -13.92 -4.22
C ILE A 194 4.89 -14.92 -3.43
N HIS A 195 5.42 -15.32 -2.29
CA HIS A 195 4.72 -16.16 -1.35
C HIS A 195 4.16 -15.28 -0.23
N PHE A 196 2.92 -14.85 -0.37
CA PHE A 196 2.18 -14.37 0.79
C PHE A 196 1.84 -15.58 1.63
N ALA A 197 2.65 -15.85 2.65
CA ALA A 197 2.34 -16.88 3.60
C ALA A 197 0.93 -16.61 4.13
N SER A 198 0.00 -17.56 3.92
CA SER A 198 -1.25 -17.64 4.67
C SER A 198 -1.00 -17.69 6.19
N GLY A 199 0.26 -17.91 6.59
CA GLY A 199 0.81 -17.94 7.93
C GLY A 199 1.22 -16.60 8.56
N MET A 200 0.57 -15.47 8.24
CA MET A 200 0.40 -14.48 9.32
C MET A 200 -0.40 -15.21 10.42
N ARG A 201 0.27 -15.58 11.51
CA ARG A 201 -0.26 -16.53 12.52
C ARG A 201 -1.13 -15.96 13.67
N PRO A 202 -1.74 -14.75 13.67
CA PRO A 202 -2.66 -14.44 14.77
C PRO A 202 -4.09 -15.01 14.61
N TRP A 203 -4.46 -15.61 13.48
CA TRP A 203 -5.88 -15.88 13.12
C TRP A 203 -6.46 -17.20 13.67
N VAL A 204 -6.11 -17.59 14.90
CA VAL A 204 -6.59 -18.84 15.54
C VAL A 204 -8.00 -18.68 16.16
N ASP A 205 -8.67 -17.55 15.93
CA ASP A 205 -10.03 -17.34 16.43
C ASP A 205 -11.10 -17.81 15.43
N SER A 206 -12.15 -18.41 15.97
CA SER A 206 -13.30 -19.04 15.30
C SER A 206 -14.22 -18.08 14.51
N THR A 207 -13.88 -16.79 14.44
CA THR A 207 -14.64 -15.79 13.68
C THR A 207 -13.87 -15.38 12.42
N ILE A 208 -14.40 -15.81 11.27
CA ILE A 208 -13.78 -15.60 9.95
C ILE A 208 -13.52 -14.11 9.69
N ALA A 209 -14.39 -13.20 10.17
CA ALA A 209 -14.29 -11.77 9.98
C ALA A 209 -14.15 -11.02 11.32
N HIS A 210 -13.00 -10.40 11.57
CA HIS A 210 -12.75 -9.65 12.79
C HIS A 210 -11.85 -8.42 12.52
N GLY A 211 -12.28 -7.25 12.97
CA GLY A 211 -11.46 -6.04 12.94
C GLY A 211 -10.35 -6.08 13.99
N PRO A 212 -9.42 -5.12 13.99
CA PRO A 212 -8.42 -5.02 15.04
C PRO A 212 -9.08 -4.71 16.38
N LEU A 213 -8.58 -5.29 17.47
CA LEU A 213 -9.07 -5.02 18.83
C LEU A 213 -8.22 -4.00 19.59
N THR A 214 -6.98 -3.77 19.11
CA THR A 214 -6.03 -2.87 19.78
C THR A 214 -5.20 -2.09 18.76
N LEU A 215 -4.67 -0.94 19.18
CA LEU A 215 -3.72 -0.14 18.40
C LEU A 215 -2.41 -0.90 18.16
N GLU A 216 -2.03 -1.81 19.07
CA GLU A 216 -0.85 -2.65 18.90
C GLU A 216 -1.03 -3.67 17.79
N SER A 217 -2.22 -4.26 17.66
CA SER A 217 -2.55 -5.19 16.57
C SER A 217 -2.36 -4.53 15.21
N ILE A 218 -2.82 -3.28 15.06
CA ILE A 218 -2.65 -2.51 13.82
C ILE A 218 -1.15 -2.27 13.54
N ARG A 219 -0.38 -1.78 14.53
CA ARG A 219 1.07 -1.55 14.34
C ARG A 219 1.80 -2.81 13.93
N ARG A 220 1.55 -3.91 14.64
CA ARG A 220 2.18 -5.20 14.38
C ARG A 220 1.85 -5.68 12.97
N TRP A 221 0.58 -5.59 12.57
CA TRP A 221 0.17 -5.94 11.21
C TRP A 221 0.94 -5.13 10.16
N VAL A 222 1.04 -3.80 10.31
CA VAL A 222 1.80 -2.94 9.37
C VAL A 222 3.27 -3.35 9.31
N VAL A 223 3.93 -3.47 10.46
CA VAL A 223 5.38 -3.77 10.53
C VAL A 223 5.70 -5.18 10.00
N ASP A 224 4.88 -6.17 10.33
CA ASP A 224 5.04 -7.54 9.85
C ASP A 224 4.80 -7.62 8.34
N THR A 225 3.79 -6.90 7.83
CA THR A 225 3.49 -6.79 6.39
C THR A 225 4.66 -6.18 5.63
N LEU A 226 5.22 -5.07 6.11
CA LEU A 226 6.40 -4.46 5.49
C LEU A 226 7.63 -5.38 5.53
N THR A 227 7.81 -6.13 6.63
CA THR A 227 8.91 -7.09 6.75
C THR A 227 8.77 -8.23 5.73
N LEU A 228 7.56 -8.74 5.53
CA LEU A 228 7.27 -9.74 4.51
C LEU A 228 7.52 -9.18 3.10
N LEU A 229 7.04 -7.96 2.82
CA LEU A 229 7.26 -7.30 1.53
C LEU A 229 8.74 -7.10 1.22
N HIS A 230 9.57 -6.80 2.22
CA HIS A 230 11.03 -6.79 2.02
C HIS A 230 11.53 -8.14 1.54
N ALA A 231 11.22 -9.21 2.27
CA ALA A 231 11.69 -10.55 1.94
C ALA A 231 11.23 -11.03 0.56
N GLU A 232 9.99 -10.70 0.17
CA GLU A 232 9.43 -11.13 -1.11
C GLU A 232 9.90 -10.27 -2.28
N PHE A 233 10.03 -8.95 -2.10
CA PHE A 233 10.57 -8.07 -3.16
C PHE A 233 12.07 -8.25 -3.39
N GLU A 234 12.80 -8.84 -2.43
CA GLU A 234 14.20 -9.25 -2.65
C GLU A 234 14.34 -10.34 -3.72
N ARG A 235 13.28 -11.13 -3.92
CA ARG A 235 13.28 -12.28 -4.82
C ARG A 235 12.89 -11.92 -6.26
N LEU A 236 12.58 -10.64 -6.53
CA LEU A 236 12.16 -10.12 -7.83
C LEU A 236 13.32 -9.49 -8.60
#